data_AF-A0A8T2VNA0-F1
#
_entry.id   AF-A0A8T2VNA0-F1
#
_cell.length_a   1.000
_cell.length_b   1.000
_cell.length_c   1.000
_cell.angle_alpha   90.00
_cell.angle_beta   90.00
_cell.angle_gamma   90.00
#
_symmetry.space_group_name_H-M   'P 1'
#
loop_
_entity.id
_entity.type
_entity.pdbx_description
1 polymer ?
#
loop_
_entity_poly.entity_id
_entity_poly.type
_entity_poly.pdbx_seq_one_letter_code
_entity_poly.pdbx_strand_id
1 'polypeptide(L)'
;MPPIVVYHSGVPAAERATALKRMSQEQGLILVCTDAAARGLDIENVTHVVQADFAGSAIDYLHRVGRTARAGKTGTVTSLYATEVAALVDAIRDAVAENRPVDGAFSRKRSFNKKFKKYGKFVPRGVVGGAADRDAASRR
;
A
#
# COMPACT_ATOMS: atom_id res chain seq x y z
N MET A 1 9.73 -21.37 -16.89
CA MET A 1 9.50 -20.65 -15.61
C MET A 1 10.24 -19.32 -15.71
N PRO A 2 9.63 -18.17 -15.36
CA PRO A 2 10.33 -16.89 -15.40
C PRO A 2 11.56 -16.89 -14.48
N PRO A 3 12.67 -16.23 -14.84
CA PRO A 3 13.84 -16.13 -13.99
C PRO A 3 13.53 -15.29 -12.75
N ILE A 4 14.00 -15.75 -11.59
CA ILE A 4 13.81 -15.08 -10.30
C ILE A 4 15.17 -14.67 -9.74
N VAL A 5 15.28 -13.45 -9.26
CA VAL A 5 16.45 -12.93 -8.53
C VAL A 5 16.01 -12.27 -7.23
N VAL A 6 16.91 -12.25 -6.25
CA VAL A 6 16.61 -11.78 -4.90
C VAL A 6 17.45 -10.55 -4.57
N TYR A 7 16.83 -9.57 -3.90
CA TYR A 7 17.49 -8.35 -3.45
C TYR A 7 17.12 -8.05 -1.99
N HIS A 8 18.06 -8.32 -1.07
CA HIS A 8 17.96 -7.94 0.34
C HIS A 8 19.35 -7.76 0.95
N SER A 9 19.43 -7.24 2.19
CA SER A 9 20.69 -6.94 2.87
C SER A 9 21.64 -8.14 3.01
N GLY A 10 21.10 -9.34 3.22
CA GLY A 10 21.89 -10.58 3.26
C GLY A 10 22.45 -11.08 1.92
N VAL A 11 22.05 -10.53 0.78
CA VAL A 11 22.65 -10.85 -0.52
C VAL A 11 23.90 -9.98 -0.72
N PRO A 12 25.06 -10.52 -1.15
CA PRO A 12 26.26 -9.73 -1.39
C PRO A 12 26.04 -8.55 -2.35
N ALA A 13 26.77 -7.44 -2.13
CA ALA A 13 26.54 -6.20 -2.89
C ALA A 13 26.73 -6.37 -4.41
N ALA A 14 27.70 -7.18 -4.84
CA ALA A 14 27.94 -7.49 -6.24
C ALA A 14 26.78 -8.26 -6.88
N GLU A 15 26.19 -9.21 -6.16
CA GLU A 15 25.02 -9.96 -6.61
C GLU A 15 23.78 -9.07 -6.68
N ARG A 16 23.59 -8.18 -5.71
CA ARG A 16 22.52 -7.17 -5.74
C ARG A 16 22.61 -6.25 -6.96
N ALA A 17 23.81 -5.76 -7.27
CA ALA A 17 24.03 -4.94 -8.47
C ALA A 17 23.73 -5.72 -9.76
N THR A 18 24.11 -7.00 -9.79
CA THR A 18 23.82 -7.90 -10.91
C THR A 18 22.32 -8.14 -11.06
N ALA A 19 21.60 -8.38 -9.96
CA ALA A 19 20.14 -8.56 -9.97
C ALA A 19 19.40 -7.33 -10.52
N LEU A 20 19.80 -6.11 -10.13
CA LEU A 20 19.22 -4.88 -10.67
C LEU A 20 19.53 -4.69 -12.15
N LYS A 21 20.77 -4.96 -12.58
CA LYS A 21 21.15 -4.90 -13.99
C LYS A 21 20.29 -5.85 -14.83
N ARG A 22 20.12 -7.09 -14.34
CA ARG A 22 19.27 -8.10 -15.01
C ARG A 22 17.81 -7.66 -15.07
N MET A 23 17.25 -7.12 -13.98
CA MET A 23 15.87 -6.61 -13.96
C MET A 23 15.61 -5.51 -15.00
N SER A 24 16.59 -4.64 -15.25
CA SER A 24 16.46 -3.58 -16.27
C SER A 24 16.65 -4.08 -17.70
N GLN A 25 17.32 -5.21 -17.91
CA GLN A 25 17.69 -5.72 -19.24
C GLN A 25 16.84 -6.91 -19.73
N GLU A 26 16.37 -7.74 -18.80
CA GLU A 26 15.63 -8.97 -19.11
C GLU A 26 14.12 -8.75 -18.98
N GLN A 27 13.38 -9.06 -20.05
CA GLN A 27 11.92 -9.07 -20.00
C GLN A 27 11.42 -10.32 -19.26
N GLY A 28 10.40 -10.15 -18.41
CA GLY A 28 9.76 -11.26 -17.70
C GLY A 28 10.53 -11.77 -16.48
N LEU A 29 11.58 -11.08 -16.04
CA LEU A 29 12.31 -11.38 -14.81
C LEU A 29 11.54 -10.88 -13.57
N ILE A 30 11.57 -11.70 -12.51
CA ILE A 30 10.92 -11.40 -11.23
C ILE A 30 12.01 -11.05 -10.21
N LEU A 31 11.92 -9.85 -9.65
CA LEU A 31 12.76 -9.40 -8.54
C LEU A 31 12.00 -9.53 -7.22
N VAL A 32 12.51 -10.35 -6.30
CA VAL A 32 11.98 -10.48 -4.94
C VAL A 32 12.82 -9.63 -4.00
N CYS A 33 12.19 -8.72 -3.26
CA CYS A 33 12.91 -7.78 -2.39
C CYS A 33 12.14 -7.40 -1.12
N THR A 34 12.88 -6.96 -0.09
CA THR A 34 12.28 -6.35 1.11
C THR A 34 12.17 -4.84 0.96
N ASP A 35 11.24 -4.21 1.70
CA ASP A 35 11.02 -2.75 1.67
C ASP A 35 12.30 -1.96 1.90
N ALA A 36 13.08 -2.34 2.92
CA ALA A 36 14.28 -1.61 3.31
C ALA A 36 15.32 -1.64 2.20
N ALA A 37 15.42 -2.77 1.50
CA ALA A 37 16.38 -2.95 0.43
C ALA A 37 15.94 -2.23 -0.86
N ALA A 38 14.63 -2.17 -1.14
CA ALA A 38 14.09 -1.58 -2.37
C ALA A 38 13.90 -0.05 -2.33
N ARG A 39 13.98 0.58 -1.15
CA ARG A 39 13.90 2.04 -1.02
C ARG A 39 15.09 2.70 -1.73
N GLY A 40 14.79 3.72 -2.53
CA GLY A 40 15.79 4.46 -3.30
C GLY A 40 16.30 3.76 -4.56
N LEU A 41 15.81 2.55 -4.88
CA LEU A 41 16.17 1.89 -6.13
C LEU A 41 15.34 2.44 -7.27
N ASP A 42 15.99 2.93 -8.32
CA ASP A 42 15.31 3.30 -9.55
C ASP A 42 15.29 2.09 -10.49
N ILE A 43 14.16 1.40 -10.55
CA ILE A 43 13.96 0.26 -11.43
C ILE A 43 13.00 0.72 -12.53
N GLU A 44 13.52 0.84 -13.73
CA GLU A 44 12.73 1.24 -14.88
C GLU A 44 11.81 0.11 -15.35
N ASN A 45 10.70 0.49 -15.99
CA ASN A 45 9.82 -0.44 -16.71
C ASN A 45 9.19 -1.57 -15.87
N VAL A 46 9.01 -1.39 -14.56
CA VAL A 46 8.22 -2.34 -13.74
C VAL A 46 6.76 -2.29 -14.19
N THR A 47 6.26 -3.38 -14.74
CA THR A 47 4.87 -3.49 -15.24
C THR A 47 3.90 -3.97 -14.16
N HIS A 48 4.39 -4.74 -13.19
CA HIS A 48 3.59 -5.38 -12.16
C HIS A 48 4.31 -5.29 -10.81
N VAL A 49 3.58 -4.87 -9.77
CA VAL A 49 4.04 -4.90 -8.38
C VAL A 49 3.18 -5.90 -7.62
N VAL A 50 3.81 -6.88 -6.98
CA VAL A 50 3.14 -7.84 -6.11
C VAL A 50 3.59 -7.61 -4.68
N GLN A 51 2.65 -7.24 -3.81
CA GLN A 51 2.90 -7.15 -2.37
C GLN A 51 2.53 -8.48 -1.74
N ALA A 52 3.55 -9.30 -1.44
CA ALA A 52 3.37 -10.56 -0.73
C ALA A 52 2.86 -10.33 0.70
N ASP A 53 3.40 -9.31 1.37
CA ASP A 53 2.88 -8.78 2.63
C ASP A 53 2.36 -7.37 2.39
N PHE A 54 1.13 -7.07 2.83
CA PHE A 54 0.55 -5.73 2.66
C PHE A 54 1.39 -4.65 3.36
N ALA A 55 1.39 -3.44 2.81
CA ALA A 55 2.10 -2.31 3.40
C ALA A 55 1.54 -1.95 4.78
N GLY A 56 2.44 -1.73 5.75
CA GLY A 56 2.04 -1.38 7.11
C GLY A 56 1.54 0.06 7.29
N SER A 57 1.56 0.88 6.23
CA SER A 57 1.06 2.25 6.21
C SER A 57 0.67 2.68 4.78
N ALA A 58 -0.16 3.72 4.67
CA ALA A 58 -0.54 4.30 3.38
C ALA A 58 0.67 4.90 2.63
N ILE A 59 1.62 5.49 3.36
CA ILE A 59 2.86 6.02 2.79
C ILE A 59 3.71 4.88 2.19
N ASP A 60 3.90 3.79 2.94
CA ASP A 60 4.65 2.63 2.43
C ASP A 60 3.93 2.00 1.23
N TYR A 61 2.60 1.93 1.26
CA TYR A 61 1.80 1.48 0.12
C TYR A 61 2.10 2.32 -1.13
N LEU A 62 2.03 3.66 -1.01
CA LEU A 62 2.31 4.58 -2.10
C LEU A 62 3.74 4.44 -2.65
N HIS A 63 4.74 4.28 -1.78
CA HIS A 63 6.13 4.06 -2.19
C HIS A 63 6.33 2.72 -2.93
N ARG A 64 5.56 1.68 -2.59
CA ARG A 64 5.62 0.38 -3.25
C ARG A 64 4.92 0.41 -4.61
N VAL A 65 3.70 0.94 -4.68
CA VAL A 65 2.95 1.00 -5.95
C VAL A 65 3.56 1.99 -6.94
N GLY A 66 4.22 3.04 -6.45
CA GLY A 66 4.97 4.01 -7.27
C GLY A 66 6.21 3.43 -7.98
N ARG A 67 6.47 2.12 -7.86
CA ARG A 67 7.46 1.41 -8.67
C ARG A 67 6.96 1.13 -10.09
N THR A 68 5.65 1.01 -10.28
CA THR A 68 5.03 0.83 -11.59
C THR A 68 4.34 2.11 -12.08
N ALA A 69 3.69 2.05 -13.24
CA ALA A 69 2.93 3.14 -13.85
C ALA A 69 3.72 4.46 -14.04
N ARG A 70 5.01 4.36 -14.38
CA ARG A 70 5.90 5.51 -14.60
C ARG A 70 5.88 5.98 -16.05
N ALA A 71 6.22 7.25 -16.28
CA ALA A 71 6.33 7.86 -17.60
C ALA A 71 5.07 7.65 -18.48
N GLY A 72 3.88 7.80 -17.90
CA GLY A 72 2.60 7.66 -18.61
C GLY A 72 2.20 6.23 -18.96
N LYS A 73 2.99 5.22 -18.59
CA LYS A 73 2.62 3.80 -18.76
C LYS A 73 1.62 3.39 -17.69
N THR A 74 0.78 2.40 -17.99
CA THR A 74 -0.06 1.73 -17.00
C THR A 74 0.73 0.69 -16.22
N GLY A 75 0.27 0.37 -15.01
CA GLY A 75 0.90 -0.62 -14.15
C GLY A 75 -0.15 -1.38 -13.35
N THR A 76 0.15 -2.63 -13.02
CA THR A 76 -0.74 -3.48 -12.22
C THR A 76 -0.18 -3.65 -10.82
N VAL A 77 -1.05 -3.55 -9.81
CA VAL A 77 -0.68 -3.83 -8.42
C VAL A 77 -1.57 -4.93 -7.89
N THR A 78 -0.96 -6.02 -7.44
CA THR A 78 -1.63 -7.08 -6.70
C THR A 78 -1.11 -7.07 -5.28
N SER A 79 -2.00 -7.11 -4.29
CA SER A 79 -1.59 -7.08 -2.88
C SER A 79 -2.33 -8.14 -2.09
N LEU A 80 -1.58 -8.99 -1.43
CA LEU A 80 -2.11 -9.94 -0.46
C LEU A 80 -2.18 -9.23 0.90
N TYR A 81 -3.27 -9.46 1.62
CA TYR A 81 -3.47 -8.83 2.93
C TYR A 81 -4.22 -9.78 3.86
N ALA A 82 -3.90 -9.69 5.13
CA ALA A 82 -4.58 -10.42 6.20
C ALA A 82 -5.63 -9.52 6.88
N THR A 83 -6.55 -10.12 7.62
CA THR A 83 -7.70 -9.43 8.21
C THR A 83 -7.30 -8.27 9.13
N GLU A 84 -6.13 -8.33 9.76
CA GLU A 84 -5.62 -7.32 10.69
C GLU A 84 -5.37 -5.96 10.02
N VAL A 85 -5.12 -5.96 8.71
CA VAL A 85 -4.88 -4.73 7.93
C VAL A 85 -6.08 -4.34 7.07
N ALA A 86 -7.22 -5.06 7.17
CA ALA A 86 -8.41 -4.81 6.35
C ALA A 86 -8.90 -3.36 6.44
N ALA A 87 -8.89 -2.75 7.64
CA ALA A 87 -9.28 -1.36 7.81
C ALA A 87 -8.39 -0.36 7.04
N LEU A 88 -7.10 -0.67 6.87
CA LEU A 88 -6.20 0.14 6.03
C LEU A 88 -6.49 -0.08 4.55
N VAL A 89 -6.74 -1.33 4.15
CA VAL A 89 -7.09 -1.69 2.76
C VAL A 89 -8.37 -0.99 2.32
N ASP A 90 -9.42 -1.04 3.15
CA ASP A 90 -10.70 -0.39 2.86
C ASP A 90 -10.53 1.12 2.74
N ALA A 91 -9.78 1.75 3.64
CA ALA A 91 -9.54 3.18 3.56
C ALA A 91 -8.75 3.59 2.29
N ILE A 92 -7.83 2.74 1.81
CA ILE A 92 -7.14 2.94 0.52
C ILE A 92 -8.12 2.77 -0.64
N ARG A 93 -8.97 1.74 -0.62
CA ARG A 93 -9.99 1.48 -1.66
C ARG A 93 -10.97 2.64 -1.78
N ASP A 94 -11.48 3.14 -0.65
CA ASP A 94 -12.41 4.27 -0.60
C ASP A 94 -11.76 5.53 -1.15
N ALA A 95 -10.50 5.81 -0.75
CA ALA A 95 -9.76 6.95 -1.28
C ALA A 95 -9.58 6.86 -2.80
N VAL A 96 -9.24 5.69 -3.33
CA VAL A 96 -9.10 5.47 -4.77
C VAL A 96 -10.44 5.62 -5.50
N ALA A 97 -11.53 5.07 -4.96
CA ALA A 97 -12.87 5.15 -5.57
C ALA A 97 -13.39 6.60 -5.62
N GLU A 98 -13.10 7.39 -4.59
CA GLU A 98 -13.47 8.81 -4.49
C GLU A 98 -12.45 9.74 -5.15
N ASN A 99 -11.41 9.19 -5.80
CA ASN A 99 -10.31 9.92 -6.42
C ASN A 99 -9.62 10.92 -5.47
N ARG A 100 -9.54 10.54 -4.18
CA ARG A 100 -8.87 11.32 -3.13
C ARG A 100 -7.40 10.93 -2.99
N PRO A 101 -6.54 11.86 -2.58
CA PRO A 101 -5.15 11.56 -2.27
C PRO A 101 -5.04 10.53 -1.13
N VAL A 102 -4.23 9.48 -1.33
CA VAL A 102 -4.01 8.39 -0.37
C VAL A 102 -3.00 8.77 0.72
N ASP A 103 -2.14 9.77 0.46
CA ASP A 103 -1.12 10.29 1.38
C ASP A 103 -1.73 11.00 2.59
N GLY A 104 -2.86 11.70 2.38
CA GLY A 104 -3.62 12.36 3.44
C GLY A 104 -4.33 11.39 4.39
N ALA A 105 -4.44 10.11 4.03
CA ALA A 105 -5.19 9.14 4.81
C ALA A 105 -4.48 8.81 6.14
N PHE A 106 -3.17 8.50 6.16
CA PHE A 106 -2.53 7.97 7.37
C PHE A 106 -1.00 8.16 7.42
N SER A 107 -0.53 9.35 7.82
CA SER A 107 0.91 9.65 7.90
C SER A 107 1.67 8.92 9.02
N ARG A 108 1.03 8.41 10.09
CA ARG A 108 1.76 7.81 11.22
C ARG A 108 1.05 6.63 11.88
N LYS A 109 1.73 5.47 11.90
CA LYS A 109 1.41 4.22 12.62
C LYS A 109 0.96 4.44 14.09
N ARG A 110 1.48 5.49 14.74
CA ARG A 110 1.15 5.90 16.13
C ARG A 110 -0.27 6.44 16.32
N SER A 111 -0.90 6.96 15.27
CA SER A 111 -2.25 7.55 15.36
C SER A 111 -3.37 6.54 15.16
N PHE A 112 -3.10 5.37 14.56
CA PHE A 112 -4.12 4.35 14.33
C PHE A 112 -4.57 3.70 15.65
N ASN A 113 -3.66 3.08 16.41
CA ASN A 113 -3.99 2.48 17.71
C ASN A 113 -4.54 3.49 18.74
N LYS A 114 -4.07 4.76 18.70
CA LYS A 114 -4.55 5.79 19.63
C LYS A 114 -5.94 6.34 19.28
N LYS A 115 -6.31 6.40 17.98
CA LYS A 115 -7.67 6.80 17.56
C LYS A 115 -8.67 5.64 17.64
N PHE A 116 -8.27 4.42 17.26
CA PHE A 116 -9.14 3.23 17.39
C PHE A 116 -9.49 2.93 18.84
N LYS A 117 -8.52 3.01 19.77
CA LYS A 117 -8.76 2.79 21.21
C LYS A 117 -9.58 3.91 21.86
N LYS A 118 -9.63 5.11 21.26
CA LYS A 118 -10.32 6.28 21.85
C LYS A 118 -11.74 6.51 21.30
N TYR A 119 -12.06 6.09 20.07
CA TYR A 119 -13.33 6.49 19.43
C TYR A 119 -14.25 5.35 18.97
N GLY A 120 -13.85 4.07 19.02
CA GLY A 120 -14.63 3.04 18.32
C GLY A 120 -14.77 3.40 16.83
N LYS A 121 -15.72 2.78 16.11
CA LYS A 121 -15.95 2.96 14.65
C LYS A 121 -15.62 4.38 14.18
N PHE A 122 -14.64 4.48 13.27
CA PHE A 122 -14.21 5.74 12.68
C PHE A 122 -15.38 6.36 11.89
N VAL A 123 -15.92 7.48 12.38
CA VAL A 123 -16.85 8.33 11.64
C VAL A 123 -16.06 9.51 11.09
N PRO A 124 -15.90 9.65 9.76
CA PRO A 124 -15.18 10.78 9.17
C PRO A 124 -15.91 12.09 9.45
N ARG A 125 -15.16 13.07 9.96
CA ARG A 125 -15.67 14.41 10.25
C ARG A 125 -15.84 15.16 8.92
N GLY A 126 -17.09 15.29 8.46
CA GLY A 126 -17.43 15.91 7.17
C GLY A 126 -18.63 15.27 6.45
N VAL A 127 -19.05 14.08 6.89
CA VAL A 127 -20.34 13.51 6.45
C VAL A 127 -21.42 14.13 7.34
N VAL A 128 -22.29 14.95 6.74
CA VAL A 128 -23.49 15.44 7.41
C VAL A 128 -24.29 14.20 7.80
N GLY A 129 -24.37 13.93 9.10
CA GLY A 129 -25.18 12.83 9.62
C GLY A 129 -26.63 13.04 9.19
N GLY A 130 -27.15 12.12 8.39
CA GLY A 130 -28.58 12.02 8.17
C GLY A 130 -29.26 11.75 9.51
N ALA A 131 -29.86 12.79 10.08
CA ALA A 131 -30.94 12.68 11.06
C ALA A 131 -32.15 12.03 10.34
N ALA A 132 -32.98 11.18 10.94
CA ALA A 132 -33.15 10.72 12.30
C ALA A 132 -33.95 9.42 12.26
N ASP A 133 -33.71 8.51 13.20
CA ASP A 133 -34.76 7.62 13.69
C ASP A 133 -35.08 8.11 15.10
N ARG A 134 -36.16 8.89 15.21
CA ARG A 134 -36.75 9.34 16.48
C ARG A 134 -38.13 8.72 16.54
N ASP A 135 -38.24 7.55 17.14
CA ASP A 135 -39.47 7.09 17.80
C ASP A 135 -39.16 5.91 18.73
N ALA A 136 -38.80 6.23 19.98
CA ALA A 136 -39.06 5.39 21.16
C ALA A 136 -38.51 6.09 22.41
N ALA A 137 -39.26 7.05 22.96
CA ALA A 137 -39.38 7.31 24.40
C ALA A 137 -40.02 8.68 24.62
N SER A 138 -41.35 8.70 24.77
CA SER A 138 -42.07 9.55 25.73
C SER A 138 -43.55 9.53 25.41
N ARG A 139 -44.31 8.71 26.15
CA ARG A 139 -45.69 8.97 26.56
C ARG A 139 -46.08 7.93 27.63
N ARG A 140 -46.08 8.42 28.87
CA ARG A 140 -46.83 7.99 30.07
C ARG A 140 -46.72 6.55 30.54
#